data_AF-A0A2G9TEM0-F1
#
_entry.id   AF-A0A2G9TEM0-F1
#
_cell.length_a   1.000
_cell.length_b   1.000
_cell.length_c   1.000
_cell.angle_alpha   90.00
_cell.angle_beta   90.00
_cell.angle_gamma   90.00
#
_symmetry.space_group_name_H-M   'P 1'
#
loop_
_entity.id
_entity.type
_entity.pdbx_description
1 polymer ?
#
loop_
_entity_poly.entity_id
_entity_poly.type
_entity_poly.pdbx_seq_one_letter_code
_entity_poly.pdbx_strand_id
1 'polypeptide(L)' 'MLWSPNVCIVNTKSTTVHKSPKPNVLLMLMPNGTIWLNYRVKVESPCSMNLERFPIDEQVCSL' A
#
# COMPACT_ATOMS: atom_id res chain seq x y z
N MET A 1 -21.33 -13.08 -5.36
CA MET A 1 -20.24 -12.09 -5.49
C MET A 1 -20.28 -11.19 -4.26
N LEU A 2 -19.15 -11.02 -3.57
CA LEU A 2 -19.02 -10.08 -2.46
C LEU A 2 -18.42 -8.79 -3.01
N TRP A 3 -19.01 -7.64 -2.67
CA TRP A 3 -18.47 -6.34 -3.10
C TRP A 3 -17.17 -6.05 -2.36
N SER A 4 -16.16 -5.54 -3.07
CA SER A 4 -14.90 -5.04 -2.51
C SER A 4 -14.62 -3.63 -3.04
N PRO A 5 -14.12 -2.71 -2.20
CA PRO A 5 -13.79 -1.36 -2.64
C PRO A 5 -12.60 -1.37 -3.61
N ASN A 6 -12.65 -0.48 -4.61
CA ASN A 6 -11.50 -0.18 -5.46
C ASN A 6 -10.67 0.91 -4.78
N VAL A 7 -9.57 0.52 -4.14
CA VAL A 7 -8.65 1.44 -3.46
C VAL A 7 -7.39 1.62 -4.31
N CYS A 8 -6.99 2.87 -4.52
CA CYS A 8 -5.78 3.24 -5.25
C CYS A 8 -4.93 4.18 -4.40
N ILE A 9 -3.62 3.97 -4.39
CA ILE A 9 -2.67 4.90 -3.76
C ILE A 9 -2.22 5.88 -4.83
N VAL A 10 -2.67 7.12 -4.69
CA VAL A 10 -2.40 8.20 -5.65
C VAL A 10 -0.90 8.48 -5.73
N ASN A 11 -0.46 8.99 -6.88
CA ASN A 11 0.93 9.32 -7.14
C ASN A 11 1.93 8.17 -7.07
N THR A 12 1.50 6.90 -6.97
CA THR A 12 2.45 5.78 -6.99
C THR A 12 2.96 5.51 -8.40
N LYS A 13 4.26 5.23 -8.53
CA LYS A 13 4.88 4.76 -9.77
C LYS A 13 4.47 3.33 -10.09
N SER A 14 4.46 2.47 -9.06
CA SER A 14 4.08 1.08 -9.19
C SER A 14 3.49 0.57 -7.88
N THR A 15 2.41 -0.21 -7.97
CA THR A 15 1.81 -0.89 -6.82
C THR A 15 1.55 -2.35 -7.19
N THR A 16 2.02 -3.27 -6.36
CA THR A 16 1.89 -4.72 -6.61
C THR A 16 1.40 -5.44 -5.35
N VAL A 17 0.41 -6.31 -5.50
CA VAL A 17 -0.05 -7.16 -4.38
C VAL A 17 0.95 -8.30 -4.22
N HIS A 18 1.46 -8.50 -3.01
CA HIS A 18 2.41 -9.56 -2.70
C HIS A 18 1.78 -10.93 -2.95
N LYS A 19 2.51 -11.83 -3.61
CA LYS A 19 2.04 -13.17 -4.00
C LYS A 19 3.10 -14.21 -3.66
N SER A 20 2.79 -15.14 -2.74
CA SER A 20 3.49 -16.42 -2.59
C SER A 20 2.83 -17.27 -1.49
N PRO A 21 2.30 -18.48 -1.78
CA PRO A 21 1.99 -19.09 -3.09
C PRO A 21 0.71 -18.52 -3.74
N LYS A 22 -0.14 -17.86 -2.96
CA LYS A 22 -1.35 -17.15 -3.40
C LYS A 22 -1.21 -15.64 -3.13
N PRO A 23 -2.05 -14.78 -3.75
CA PRO A 23 -2.12 -13.37 -3.37
C PRO A 23 -2.40 -13.24 -1.88
N ASN A 24 -1.64 -12.42 -1.20
CA ASN A 24 -1.77 -12.22 0.24
C ASN A 24 -2.90 -11.21 0.52
N VAL A 25 -4.12 -11.73 0.49
CA VAL A 25 -5.37 -11.00 0.69
C VAL A 25 -6.20 -11.76 1.74
N LEU A 26 -6.57 -11.07 2.81
CA LEU A 26 -7.44 -11.60 3.86
C LEU A 26 -8.80 -10.90 3.79
N LEU A 27 -9.87 -11.69 3.74
CA LEU A 27 -11.25 -11.22 3.86
C LEU A 27 -11.89 -11.89 5.09
N MET A 28 -12.36 -11.09 6.04
CA MET A 28 -13.01 -11.57 7.26
C MET A 28 -14.38 -10.91 7.43
N LEU A 29 -15.41 -11.74 7.63
CA LEU A 29 -16.78 -11.31 7.92
C LEU A 29 -17.03 -11.46 9.41
N MET A 30 -17.38 -10.37 10.09
CA MET A 30 -17.76 -10.39 11.49
C MET A 30 -19.25 -10.66 11.66
N PRO A 31 -19.71 -11.26 12.78
CA PRO A 31 -21.13 -11.58 13.00
C PRO A 31 -22.08 -10.38 12.98
N ASN A 32 -21.56 -9.17 13.23
CA ASN A 32 -22.30 -7.92 13.15
C ASN A 32 -22.44 -7.35 11.72
N GLY A 33 -21.91 -8.05 10.71
CA GLY A 33 -21.99 -7.66 9.30
C GLY A 33 -20.82 -6.82 8.78
N THR A 34 -19.86 -6.44 9.61
CA THR A 34 -18.67 -5.68 9.15
C THR A 34 -17.69 -6.61 8.42
N ILE A 35 -17.13 -6.11 7.31
CA ILE A 35 -16.13 -6.81 6.50
C ILE A 35 -14.75 -6.17 6.73
N TRP A 36 -13.75 -6.99 7.03
CA TRP A 36 -12.35 -6.61 7.02
C TRP A 36 -11.68 -7.13 5.77
N LEU A 37 -10.97 -6.24 5.08
CA LEU A 37 -10.24 -6.55 3.86
C LEU A 37 -8.81 -6.04 4.01
N ASN A 38 -7.84 -6.96 4.03
CA ASN A 38 -6.43 -6.64 4.21
C ASN A 38 -5.61 -7.14 3.02
N TYR A 39 -4.86 -6.23 2.40
CA TYR A 39 -3.94 -6.53 1.30
C TYR A 39 -2.51 -6.26 1.74
N ARG A 40 -1.61 -7.22 1.50
CA ARG A 40 -0.17 -6.94 1.57
C ARG A 40 0.30 -6.41 0.22
N VAL A 41 0.59 -5.12 0.14
CA VAL A 41 1.04 -4.44 -1.09
C VAL A 41 2.49 -3.97 -0.98
N LYS A 42 3.25 -4.08 -2.07
CA LYS A 42 4.50 -3.36 -2.29
C LYS A 42 4.18 -2.13 -3.12
N VAL A 43 4.58 -0.97 -2.62
CA VAL A 43 4.29 0.33 -3.21
C VAL A 43 5.59 1.05 -3.51
N GLU A 44 5.70 1.60 -4.71
CA GLU A 44 6.80 2.47 -5.13
C GLU A 44 6.20 3.86 -5.41
N SER A 45 6.41 4.80 -4.50
CA SER A 45 5.98 6.20 -4.63
C SER A 45 7.16 7.13 -4.94
N PRO A 46 6.94 8.24 -5.67
CA PRO A 46 7.93 9.29 -5.81
C PRO A 46 8.14 9.99 -4.48
N CYS A 47 9.39 10.27 -4.15
CA CYS A 47 9.75 11.16 -3.05
C CYS A 47 10.74 12.19 -3.57
N SER A 48 10.46 13.47 -3.33
CA SER A 48 11.37 14.55 -3.64
C SER A 48 12.41 14.63 -2.53
N MET A 49 13.69 14.46 -2.90
CA MET A 49 14.79 14.45 -1.94
C MET A 49 15.62 15.72 -2.10
N ASN A 50 16.00 16.35 -0.98
CA ASN A 50 16.96 17.46 -0.95
C ASN A 50 18.35 16.96 -0.49
N LEU A 51 19.29 16.87 -1.43
CA LEU A 51 20.62 16.29 -1.20
C LEU A 51 21.71 17.34 -0.88
N GLU A 52 21.33 18.56 -0.50
CA GLU A 52 22.27 19.66 -0.20
C GLU A 52 23.27 19.33 0.92
N ARG A 53 22.93 18.43 1.85
CA ARG A 53 23.77 18.06 3.01
C ARG A 53 24.28 16.61 2.98
N PHE A 54 24.33 16.00 1.79
CA PHE A 54 24.78 14.62 1.66
C PHE A 54 26.15 14.37 2.32
N PRO A 55 26.35 13.28 3.10
CA PRO A 55 25.41 12.18 3.37
C PRO A 55 24.57 12.32 4.65
N ILE A 56 24.57 13.50 5.28
CA ILE A 56 23.88 13.79 6.57
C ILE A 56 22.68 14.71 6.34
N ASP A 57 21.87 14.35 5.36
CA ASP A 57 20.63 14.99 4.97
C ASP A 57 19.41 14.29 5.60
N GLU A 58 18.31 15.03 5.77
CA GLU A 58 17.02 14.49 6.23
C GLU A 58 16.02 14.52 5.08
N GLN A 59 15.27 13.43 4.90
CA GLN A 59 14.28 13.29 3.83
C GLN A 59 12.90 12.98 4.41
N VAL A 60 11.88 13.70 3.95
CA VAL A 60 10.48 13.50 4.33
C VAL A 60 9.67 13.08 3.11
N CYS A 61 9.17 11.84 3.12
CA CYS A 61 8.35 11.28 2.05
C CYS A 61 6.90 11.13 2.51
N SER A 62 5.95 11.59 1.70
CA SER A 62 4.52 11.34 1.90
C SER A 62 4.04 10.22 0.98
N LEU A 63 2.96 9.57 1.40
CA LEU A 63 2.27 8.53 0.65
C LEU A 63 0.84 8.97 0.34
#